data_AF-A0A2V8ETI7-F1
#
_entry.id   AF-A0A2V8ETI7-F1
#
_cell.length_a   1.000
_cell.length_b   1.000
_cell.length_c   1.000
_cell.angle_alpha   90.00
_cell.angle_beta   90.00
_cell.angle_gamma   90.00
#
_symmetry.space_group_name_H-M   'P 1'
#
loop_
_entity.id
_entity.type
_entity.pdbx_description
1 polymer ?
#
loop_
_entity_poly.entity_id
_entity_poly.type
_entity_poly.pdbx_seq_one_letter_code
_entity_poly.pdbx_strand_id
1 'polypeptide(L)' 'RGEPGRVDSSLRDIAEAAAANAEQQAIRRVLQITGGNRSEAARLLRTDYKTLYLKMKQYVIDAGQFRGSRAP' A
#
# COMPACT_ATOMS: atom_id res chain seq x y z
N ARG A 1 9.77 -33.80 5.78
CA ARG A 1 10.56 -32.84 4.98
C ARG A 1 9.54 -31.86 4.40
N GLY A 2 9.57 -30.60 4.81
CA GLY A 2 8.74 -29.59 4.18
C GLY A 2 9.35 -29.29 2.82
N GLU A 3 8.67 -29.71 1.75
CA GLU A 3 9.00 -29.28 0.39
C GLU A 3 8.82 -27.75 0.37
N PRO A 4 9.87 -26.96 0.06
CA PRO A 4 9.65 -25.55 -0.24
C PRO A 4 8.76 -25.52 -1.47
N GLY A 5 7.52 -25.06 -1.28
CA GLY A 5 6.50 -24.99 -2.31
C GLY A 5 7.10 -24.47 -3.59
N ARG A 6 6.96 -25.28 -4.65
CA ARG A 6 7.23 -24.92 -6.03
C ARG A 6 6.83 -23.46 -6.22
N VAL A 7 7.80 -22.60 -6.52
CA VAL A 7 7.50 -21.27 -7.07
C VAL A 7 6.97 -21.54 -8.48
N ASP A 8 5.68 -21.87 -8.57
CA ASP A 8 4.89 -21.85 -9.79
C ASP A 8 4.64 -20.40 -10.28
N SER A 9 5.32 -19.42 -9.67
CA SER A 9 5.27 -18.01 -9.99
C SER A 9 6.46 -17.65 -10.87
N SER A 10 6.19 -17.09 -12.05
CA SER A 10 7.25 -16.60 -12.92
C SER A 10 8.01 -15.44 -12.27
N LEU A 11 9.21 -15.10 -12.76
CA LEU A 11 9.94 -13.91 -12.30
C LEU A 11 9.09 -12.64 -12.37
N ARG A 12 8.18 -12.59 -13.34
CA ARG A 12 7.21 -11.52 -13.49
C ARG A 12 6.22 -11.50 -12.32
N ASP A 13 5.62 -12.62 -11.95
CA ASP A 13 4.70 -12.70 -10.79
C ASP A 13 5.39 -12.26 -9.49
N ILE A 14 6.66 -12.65 -9.30
CA ILE A 14 7.44 -12.24 -8.13
C ILE A 14 7.68 -10.73 -8.13
N ALA A 15 8.02 -10.15 -9.29
CA ALA A 15 8.22 -8.71 -9.43
C ALA A 15 6.91 -7.93 -9.18
N GLU A 16 5.78 -8.43 -9.70
CA GLU A 16 4.46 -7.83 -9.48
C GLU A 16 4.06 -7.90 -8.00
N ALA A 17 4.30 -9.03 -7.32
CA ALA A 17 4.05 -9.17 -5.88
C ALA A 17 4.94 -8.23 -5.05
N ALA A 18 6.23 -8.11 -5.40
CA ALA A 18 7.16 -7.20 -4.73
C ALA A 18 6.74 -5.73 -4.91
N ALA A 19 6.33 -5.35 -6.13
CA ALA A 19 5.81 -4.03 -6.42
C ALA A 19 4.53 -3.75 -5.60
N ALA A 20 3.57 -4.67 -5.58
CA ALA A 20 2.34 -4.52 -4.80
C ALA A 20 2.62 -4.34 -3.30
N ASN A 21 3.55 -5.11 -2.74
CA ASN A 21 3.96 -4.96 -1.34
C ASN A 21 4.64 -3.61 -1.07
N ALA A 22 5.49 -3.13 -2.00
CA ALA A 22 6.10 -1.82 -1.89
C ALA A 22 5.06 -0.69 -1.95
N GLU A 23 4.08 -0.79 -2.85
CA GLU A 23 2.97 0.16 -2.97
C GLU A 23 2.12 0.20 -1.70
N GLN A 24 1.76 -0.97 -1.15
CA GLN A 24 1.02 -1.08 0.11
C GLN A 24 1.75 -0.36 1.26
N GLN A 25 3.05 -0.61 1.41
CA GLN A 25 3.85 0.01 2.46
C GLN A 25 3.96 1.52 2.28
N ALA A 26 4.15 2.00 1.05
CA ALA A 26 4.19 3.43 0.74
C ALA A 26 2.87 4.12 1.11
N ILE A 27 1.73 3.54 0.72
CA ILE A 27 0.40 4.08 1.04
C ILE A 27 0.19 4.15 2.56
N ARG A 28 0.50 3.07 3.31
CA ARG A 28 0.35 3.03 4.76
C ARG A 28 1.22 4.08 5.45
N ARG A 29 2.49 4.20 5.03
CA ARG A 29 3.43 5.16 5.61
C ARG A 29 2.97 6.59 5.39
N VAL A 30 2.54 6.91 4.17
CA VAL A 30 2.06 8.26 3.86
C VAL A 30 0.75 8.55 4.61
N LEU A 31 -0.19 7.61 4.67
CA LEU A 31 -1.41 7.78 5.48
C LEU A 31 -1.10 7.98 6.97
N GLN A 32 -0.06 7.34 7.51
CA GLN A 32 0.39 7.56 8.88
C GLN A 32 0.98 8.97 9.08
N ILE A 33 1.79 9.45 8.13
CA ILE A 33 2.35 10.82 8.14
C ILE A 33 1.23 11.86 8.06
N THR A 34 0.23 11.65 7.20
CA THR A 34 -0.88 12.59 7.01
C THR A 34 -2.02 12.39 8.01
N GLY A 35 -1.90 11.46 8.96
CA GLY A 35 -2.94 11.16 9.94
C GLY A 35 -4.27 10.71 9.33
N GLY A 36 -4.22 9.95 8.24
CA GLY A 36 -5.40 9.45 7.52
C GLY A 36 -6.02 10.46 6.54
N ASN A 37 -5.34 11.56 6.23
CA ASN A 37 -5.77 12.49 5.18
C ASN A 37 -5.45 11.92 3.79
N ARG A 38 -6.48 11.39 3.14
CA ARG A 38 -6.41 10.78 1.79
C ARG A 38 -5.98 11.78 0.70
N SER A 39 -6.44 13.02 0.76
CA SER A 39 -6.11 14.03 -0.24
C SER A 39 -4.65 14.46 -0.14
N GLU A 40 -4.15 14.63 1.09
CA GLU A 40 -2.74 14.94 1.33
C GLU A 40 -1.85 13.74 0.98
N ALA A 41 -2.29 12.52 1.30
CA ALA A 41 -1.57 11.32 0.95
C ALA A 41 -1.43 11.14 -0.57
N ALA A 42 -2.48 11.45 -1.33
CA ALA A 42 -2.44 11.42 -2.79
C ALA A 42 -1.41 12.43 -3.35
N ARG A 43 -1.37 13.65 -2.79
CA ARG A 43 -0.38 14.66 -3.17
C ARG A 43 1.05 14.22 -2.86
N LEU A 44 1.31 13.65 -1.69
CA LEU A 44 2.64 13.17 -1.30
C LEU A 44 3.10 11.99 -2.16
N LEU A 45 2.19 11.09 -2.52
CA LEU A 45 2.46 9.97 -3.44
C LEU A 45 2.46 10.37 -4.91
N ARG A 46 2.23 11.66 -5.23
CA ARG A 46 2.15 12.21 -6.59
C ARG A 46 1.18 11.43 -7.49
N THR A 47 0.03 11.05 -6.92
CA THR A 47 -1.02 10.31 -7.62
C THR A 47 -2.36 11.01 -7.45
N ASP A 48 -3.32 10.67 -8.31
CA ASP A 48 -4.70 11.12 -8.15
C ASP A 48 -5.40 10.45 -6.97
N TYR A 49 -6.33 11.20 -6.36
CA TYR A 49 -7.18 10.71 -5.28
C TYR A 49 -7.94 9.42 -5.67
N LYS A 50 -8.43 9.33 -6.92
CA LYS A 50 -9.15 8.15 -7.41
C LYS A 50 -8.25 6.92 -7.46
N THR A 51 -7.01 7.07 -7.93
CA THR A 51 -6.01 5.98 -7.97
C THR A 51 -5.64 5.53 -6.58
N LEU A 52 -5.39 6.46 -5.66
CA LEU A 52 -5.13 6.13 -4.26
C LEU A 52 -6.31 5.40 -3.63
N TYR A 53 -7.55 5.86 -3.86
CA TYR A 53 -8.76 5.22 -3.35
C TYR A 53 -8.94 3.79 -3.85
N LEU A 54 -8.70 3.55 -5.15
CA LEU A 54 -8.75 2.22 -5.74
C LEU A 54 -7.69 1.29 -5.13
N LYS A 55 -6.45 1.77 -5.01
CA LYS A 55 -5.36 0.99 -4.39
C LYS A 55 -5.64 0.69 -2.92
N MET A 56 -6.15 1.66 -2.16
CA MET A 56 -6.57 1.45 -0.78
C MET A 56 -7.66 0.38 -0.68
N LYS A 57 -8.66 0.40 -1.57
CA LYS A 57 -9.72 -0.62 -1.61
C LYS A 57 -9.18 -2.00 -1.99
N GLN A 58 -8.29 -2.07 -2.99
CA GLN A 58 -7.64 -3.31 -3.43
C GLN A 58 -6.81 -3.95 -2.31
N TYR A 59 -6.11 -3.13 -1.54
CA TYR A 59 -5.23 -3.57 -0.47
C TYR A 59 -5.90 -3.62 0.90
N VAL A 60 -7.21 -3.34 0.98
CA VAL A 60 -7.99 -3.30 2.23
C VAL A 60 -7.33 -2.38 3.28
N ILE A 61 -6.82 -1.23 2.82
CA ILE A 61 -6.21 -0.20 3.67
C ILE A 61 -7.29 0.81 4.03
N ASP A 62 -7.69 0.85 5.30
CA ASP A 62 -8.56 1.90 5.81
C ASP A 62 -7.75 3.14 6.19
N ALA A 63 -8.16 4.33 5.73
CA ALA A 63 -7.53 5.58 6.15
C ALA A 63 -7.93 5.99 7.57
N GLY A 64 -9.11 5.55 8.04
CA GLY A 64 -9.63 5.84 9.37
C GLY A 64 -8.72 5.32 10.48
N GLN A 65 -8.10 4.15 10.28
CA GLN A 65 -7.15 3.56 11.23
C GLN A 65 -5.91 4.44 11.51
N PHE A 66 -5.61 5.42 10.65
CA PHE A 66 -4.46 6.32 10.81
C PHE A 66 -4.86 7.67 11.42
N ARG A 67 -6.16 7.92 11.64
CA ARG A 67 -6.64 9.15 12.27
C ARG A 67 -6.25 9.15 13.74
N GLY A 68 -5.47 10.16 14.15
CA GLY A 68 -5.00 10.30 15.53
C GLY A 68 -3.63 9.68 15.81
N SER A 69 -3.14 8.78 14.94
CA SER A 69 -1.79 8.21 15.00
C SER A 69 -0.87 8.90 14.01
N ARG A 70 -0.79 10.23 14.09
CA ARG A 70 0.17 11.01 13.29
C ARG A 70 1.56 10.75 13.85
N ALA A 71 2.43 10.14 13.03
CA ALA A 71 3.84 10.00 13.41
C ALA A 71 4.47 11.41 13.57
N PRO A 72 5.31 11.63 14.60
CA PRO A 72 5.99 12.90 14.83
C PRO A 72 6.92 13.27 13.66
#